data_AF-A0A532VCF0-F1
#
_entry.id   AF-A0A532VCF0-F1
#
_cell.length_a   1.000
_cell.length_b   1.000
_cell.length_c   1.000
_cell.angle_alpha   90.00
_cell.angle_beta   90.00
_cell.angle_gamma   90.00
#
_symmetry.space_group_name_H-M   'P 1'
#
loop_
_entity.id
_entity.type
_entity.pdbx_description
1 polymer ?
#
loop_
_entity_poly.entity_id
_entity_poly.type
_entity_poly.pdbx_seq_one_letter_code
_entity_poly.pdbx_strand_id
1 'polypeptide(L)' 'MELWIRNQDRKGLRSVRSIALKGKKVVGYTMSMGIAAPDQSTLGKYETEERTMAVLDSIEKKIENSPGRIAVFDMPKE' A
#
# COMPACT_ATOMS: atom_id res chain seq x y z
N MET A 1 -11.32 -5.34 -8.23
CA MET A 1 -11.24 -4.54 -6.99
C MET A 1 -10.06 -3.61 -7.14
N GLU A 2 -10.23 -2.31 -6.88
CA GLU A 2 -9.17 -1.31 -6.90
C GLU A 2 -8.74 -1.01 -5.48
N LEU A 3 -7.44 -1.09 -5.19
CA LEU A 3 -6.88 -0.74 -3.90
C LEU A 3 -6.24 0.63 -3.97
N TRP A 4 -6.73 1.55 -3.17
CA TRP A 4 -6.21 2.89 -3.05
C TRP A 4 -5.55 3.06 -1.68
N ILE A 5 -4.26 3.40 -1.68
CA ILE A 5 -3.49 3.61 -0.46
C ILE A 5 -3.24 5.10 -0.29
N ARG A 6 -3.61 5.65 0.86
CA ARG A 6 -3.14 6.97 1.30
C ARG A 6 -1.79 6.79 1.98
N ASN A 7 -0.79 7.50 1.48
CA ASN A 7 0.55 7.46 2.04
C ASN A 7 0.61 8.04 3.47
N GLN A 8 1.63 7.65 4.22
CA GLN A 8 1.77 8.00 5.64
C GLN A 8 1.85 9.51 5.91
N ASP A 9 2.41 10.29 4.97
CA ASP A 9 2.44 11.75 5.03
C ASP A 9 1.07 12.40 4.74
N ARG A 10 0.07 11.61 4.31
CA ARG A 10 -1.28 12.01 3.89
C ARG A 10 -1.33 13.02 2.75
N LYS A 11 -0.23 13.19 2.01
CA LYS A 11 -0.15 14.14 0.89
C LYS A 11 -0.62 13.53 -0.43
N GLY A 12 -0.88 12.21 -0.49
CA GLY A 12 -1.29 11.55 -1.72
C GLY A 12 -2.12 10.28 -1.50
N LEU A 13 -3.07 10.07 -2.41
CA LEU A 13 -3.80 8.82 -2.57
C LEU A 13 -3.34 8.16 -3.87
N ARG A 14 -2.90 6.91 -3.81
CA ARG A 14 -2.41 6.17 -5.00
C ARG A 14 -3.19 4.89 -5.20
N SER A 15 -3.63 4.64 -6.43
CA SER A 15 -4.13 3.33 -6.83
C SER A 15 -2.94 2.39 -7.01
N VAL A 16 -2.93 1.27 -6.29
CA VAL A 16 -1.85 0.29 -6.30
C VAL A 16 -2.37 -1.04 -6.81
N ARG A 17 -1.54 -1.74 -7.59
CA ARG A 17 -1.86 -3.07 -8.12
C ARG A 17 -1.22 -4.18 -7.32
N SER A 18 -0.04 -3.95 -6.76
CA SER A 18 0.60 -4.87 -5.83
C SER A 18 1.33 -4.11 -4.73
N ILE A 19 1.50 -4.77 -3.60
CA ILE A 19 2.20 -4.27 -2.42
C ILE A 19 3.29 -5.28 -2.08
N ALA A 20 4.45 -4.79 -1.66
CA ALA A 20 5.53 -5.63 -1.15
C ALA A 20 6.21 -4.97 0.05
N LEU A 21 7.01 -5.76 0.76
CA LEU A 21 7.88 -5.27 1.83
C LEU A 21 9.31 -5.13 1.31
N LYS A 22 9.96 -4.01 1.65
CA LYS A 22 11.40 -3.79 1.45
C LYS A 22 12.04 -3.41 2.78
N GLY A 23 12.37 -4.42 3.58
CA GLY A 23 12.80 -4.25 4.97
C GLY A 23 11.73 -3.49 5.76
N LYS A 24 12.10 -2.36 6.34
CA LYS A 24 11.22 -1.51 7.15
C LYS A 24 10.27 -0.59 6.35
N LYS A 25 9.97 -0.94 5.10
CA LYS A 25 9.15 -0.13 4.18
C LYS A 25 8.06 -0.96 3.54
N VAL A 26 6.87 -0.39 3.45
CA VAL A 26 5.79 -0.89 2.59
C VAL A 26 5.85 -0.13 1.26
N VAL A 27 5.99 -0.88 0.17
CA VAL A 27 6.09 -0.33 -1.18
C VAL A 27 4.90 -0.77 -2.02
N GLY A 28 4.33 0.17 -2.77
CA GLY A 28 3.27 -0.07 -3.73
C GLY A 28 3.79 0.03 -5.14
N TYR A 29 3.29 -0.85 -6.01
CA TYR A 29 3.54 -0.81 -7.44
C TYR A 29 2.27 -0.40 -8.17
N THR A 30 2.39 0.60 -9.03
CA THR A 30 1.31 1.01 -9.92
C THR A 30 1.59 0.46 -11.32
N MET A 31 0.53 0.17 -12.07
CA MET A 31 0.66 -0.24 -13.47
C MET A 31 0.30 0.96 -14.34
N SER A 32 1.32 1.66 -14.84
CA SER A 32 1.10 2.70 -15.84
C SER A 32 0.87 2.03 -17.20
N MET A 33 -0.29 2.28 -17.83
CA MET A 33 -0.51 1.86 -19.21
C MET A 33 0.56 2.53 -20.10
N GLY A 34 1.40 1.71 -20.76
CA GLY A 34 2.37 2.18 -21.75
C GLY A 34 3.82 2.38 -21.26
N ILE A 35 4.13 2.14 -19.98
CA ILE A 35 5.52 2.20 -19.48
C ILE A 35 5.96 0.79 -19.10
N ALA A 36 7.08 0.33 -19.67
CA ALA A 36 7.60 -1.03 -19.50
C ALA A 36 8.02 -1.38 -18.04
N ALA A 37 8.13 -0.37 -17.17
CA ALA A 37 8.49 -0.54 -15.76
C ALA A 37 7.36 -0.09 -14.84
N PRO A 38 6.95 -0.90 -13.84
CA PRO A 38 5.98 -0.49 -12.83
C PRO A 38 6.57 0.64 -11.97
N ASP A 39 5.80 1.72 -11.78
CA ASP A 39 6.21 2.82 -10.90
C ASP A 39 6.13 2.37 -9.44
N GLN A 40 7.27 2.43 -8.76
CA GLN A 40 7.42 2.01 -7.37
C GLN A 40 7.32 3.23 -6.45
N SER A 41 6.38 3.16 -5.51
CA SER A 41 6.17 4.21 -4.50
C SER A 41 6.33 3.67 -3.09
N THR A 42 7.05 4.40 -2.23
CA THR A 42 7.03 4.12 -0.80
C THR A 42 5.71 4.62 -0.22
N LEU A 43 4.94 3.73 0.38
CA LEU A 43 3.61 4.04 0.94
C LEU A 43 3.71 4.35 2.45
N GLY A 44 4.59 3.63 3.15
CA GLY A 44 4.88 3.82 4.56
C GLY A 44 6.26 3.29 4.94
N LYS A 45 6.83 3.84 6.01
CA LYS A 45 8.10 3.42 6.60
C LYS A 45 7.93 3.31 8.11
N TYR A 46 8.38 2.19 8.66
CA TYR A 46 8.20 1.83 10.07
C TYR A 46 9.55 1.61 10.76
N GLU A 47 9.53 1.51 12.09
CA GLU A 47 10.76 1.34 12.88
C GLU A 47 11.27 -0.10 12.89
N THR A 48 10.36 -1.07 12.79
CA THR A 48 10.68 -2.50 12.81
C THR A 48 10.07 -3.25 11.64
N GLU A 49 10.63 -4.41 11.34
CA GLU A 49 10.07 -5.31 10.33
C GLU A 49 8.75 -5.92 10.80
N GLU A 50 8.60 -6.23 12.10
CA GLU A 50 7.32 -6.73 12.63
C GLU A 50 6.20 -5.70 12.43
N ARG A 51 6.49 -4.41 12.66
CA ARG A 51 5.50 -3.35 12.41
C ARG A 51 5.14 -3.27 10.93
N THR A 52 6.13 -3.41 10.06
CA THR A 52 5.92 -3.40 8.61
C THR A 52 5.04 -4.58 8.17
N MET A 53 5.25 -5.78 8.73
CA MET A 53 4.41 -6.96 8.49
C MET A 53 3.00 -6.77 9.04
N ALA A 54 2.84 -6.26 10.26
CA ALA A 54 1.52 -6.01 10.86
C ALA A 54 0.67 -5.03 10.02
N VAL A 55 1.32 -4.07 9.36
CA VAL A 55 0.65 -3.17 8.43
C VAL A 55 0.22 -3.88 7.16
N LEU A 56 1.05 -4.78 6.61
CA LEU A 56 0.66 -5.59 5.46
C LEU A 56 -0.57 -6.45 5.78
N ASP A 57 -0.57 -7.15 6.92
CA ASP A 57 -1.71 -7.94 7.38
C ASP A 57 -2.99 -7.09 7.52
N SER A 58 -2.83 -5.83 7.97
CA SER A 58 -3.96 -4.89 8.09
C SER A 58 -4.53 -4.51 6.72
N ILE A 59 -3.68 -4.39 5.70
CA ILE A 59 -4.10 -4.11 4.33
C ILE A 59 -4.82 -5.34 3.75
N GLU A 60 -4.29 -6.54 3.95
CA GLU A 60 -4.91 -7.79 3.51
C GLU A 60 -6.30 -7.96 4.12
N LYS A 61 -6.42 -7.80 5.44
CA LYS A 61 -7.72 -7.80 6.13
C LYS A 61 -8.66 -6.73 5.58
N LYS A 62 -8.16 -5.56 5.19
CA LYS A 62 -9.00 -4.52 4.59
C LYS A 62 -9.54 -4.95 3.23
N ILE A 63 -8.73 -5.62 2.42
CA ILE A 63 -9.12 -6.16 1.11
C ILE A 63 -10.19 -7.24 1.29
N GLU A 64 -9.97 -8.20 2.18
CA GLU A 64 -10.91 -9.29 2.48
C GLU A 64 -12.25 -8.78 2.99
N ASN A 65 -12.24 -7.78 3.88
CA ASN A 65 -13.45 -7.20 4.47
C ASN A 65 -14.11 -6.12 3.60
N SER A 66 -13.61 -5.85 2.40
CA SER A 66 -14.19 -4.86 1.48
C SER A 66 -14.95 -5.56 0.35
N PRO A 67 -16.28 -5.77 0.48
CA PRO A 67 -17.10 -6.36 -0.60
C PRO A 67 -17.28 -5.42 -1.81
N GLY A 68 -16.77 -4.18 -1.73
CA GLY A 68 -16.88 -3.17 -2.76
C GLY A 68 -15.87 -3.32 -3.90
N ARG A 69 -16.14 -2.63 -5.02
CA ARG A 69 -15.17 -2.53 -6.14
C ARG A 69 -13.92 -1.74 -5.78
N ILE A 70 -13.96 -0.90 -4.75
CA ILE A 70 -12.87 0.00 -4.34
C ILE A 70 -12.63 -0.19 -2.84
N ALA A 71 -11.37 -0.44 -2.46
CA ALA A 71 -10.90 -0.45 -1.08
C ALA A 71 -9.94 0.73 -0.88
N VAL A 72 -10.17 1.53 0.16
CA VAL A 72 -9.27 2.62 0.56
C VAL A 72 -8.62 2.27 1.89
N PHE A 73 -7.29 2.38 1.97
CA PHE A 73 -6.53 2.13 3.17
C PHE A 73 -5.60 3.30 3.47
N ASP A 74 -5.62 3.76 4.71
CA ASP A 74 -4.76 4.83 5.21
C ASP A 74 -3.55 4.21 5.92
N MET A 75 -2.34 4.53 5.46
CA MET A 75 -1.13 4.06 6.13
C MET A 75 -1.06 4.64 7.55
N PRO A 76 -0.89 3.79 8.58
CA PRO A 76 -0.74 4.25 9.95
C PRO A 76 0.54 5.09 10.09
N LYS A 77 0.47 6.12 10.92
CA LYS A 77 1.64 6.82 11.43
C LYS A 77 2.04 6.06 12.68
N GLU A 78 3.24 5.48 12.70
CA GLU A 78 3.81 4.59 13.75
C GLU A 78 3.47 3.11 13.56
#